data_AF-A0A2S5DA51-F1
#
_entry.id   AF-A0A2S5DA51-F1
#
_cell.length_a   1.000
_cell.length_b   1.000
_cell.length_c   1.000
_cell.angle_alpha   90.00
_cell.angle_beta   90.00
_cell.angle_gamma   90.00
#
_symmetry.space_group_name_H-M   'P 1'
#
loop_
_entity.id
_entity.type
_entity.pdbx_description
1 polymer ?
#
loop_
_entity_poly.entity_id
_entity_poly.type
_entity_poly.pdbx_seq_one_letter_code
_entity_poly.pdbx_strand_id
1 'polypeptide(L)'
;MRPTTDTAYNGLGQAATVSKIGADGKSFTATETHYGAGGRVAWTKDAEGNTTWYDYDAVGNISRTRRDRLLDSQGGKTQDVTAYGYNAAKQQTAQLQLLDATNGLYSETRYNAWGQITAKFARGTAAGA
;
A
#
# COMPACT_ATOMS: atom_id res chain seq x y z
N MET A 1 0.62 -30.51 14.58
CA MET A 1 -0.60 -29.78 14.17
C MET A 1 -0.37 -29.15 12.81
N ARG A 2 -1.39 -29.04 11.96
CA ARG A 2 -1.26 -28.31 10.66
C ARG A 2 -1.70 -26.86 10.89
N PRO A 3 -0.98 -25.86 10.33
CA PRO A 3 -1.43 -24.48 10.42
C PRO A 3 -2.78 -24.35 9.70
N THR A 4 -3.76 -23.78 10.40
CA THR A 4 -5.08 -23.46 9.86
C THR A 4 -5.17 -21.96 9.62
N THR A 5 -5.91 -21.58 8.57
CA THR A 5 -6.21 -20.18 8.26
C THR A 5 -7.73 -19.99 8.36
N ASP A 6 -8.15 -19.05 9.18
CA ASP A 6 -9.56 -18.68 9.35
C ASP A 6 -9.78 -17.29 8.73
N THR A 7 -10.85 -17.14 7.96
CA THR A 7 -11.22 -15.86 7.33
C THR A 7 -12.59 -15.42 7.82
N ALA A 8 -12.65 -14.26 8.46
CA ALA A 8 -13.88 -13.61 8.85
C ALA A 8 -14.29 -12.57 7.79
N TYR A 9 -15.59 -12.48 7.53
CA TYR A 9 -16.18 -11.58 6.55
C TYR A 9 -17.01 -10.49 7.25
N ASN A 10 -17.03 -9.29 6.70
CA ASN A 10 -17.91 -8.21 7.15
C ASN A 10 -19.37 -8.45 6.72
N GLY A 11 -20.30 -7.57 7.12
CA GLY A 11 -21.72 -7.66 6.78
C GLY A 11 -22.04 -7.56 5.27
N LEU A 12 -21.05 -7.21 4.43
CA LEU A 12 -21.15 -7.18 2.97
C LEU A 12 -20.51 -8.42 2.31
N GLY A 13 -20.07 -9.40 3.11
CA GLY A 13 -19.41 -10.61 2.62
C GLY A 13 -17.96 -10.40 2.14
N GLN A 14 -17.32 -9.31 2.53
CA GLN A 14 -15.92 -9.02 2.18
C GLN A 14 -14.99 -9.47 3.31
N ALA A 15 -13.86 -10.10 2.99
CA ALA A 15 -12.91 -10.63 3.97
C ALA A 15 -12.30 -9.50 4.81
N ALA A 16 -12.65 -9.42 6.09
CA ALA A 16 -12.22 -8.34 6.98
C ALA A 16 -11.03 -8.73 7.86
N THR A 17 -10.90 -10.02 8.18
CA THR A 17 -9.84 -10.49 9.07
C THR A 17 -9.41 -11.88 8.65
N VAL A 18 -8.09 -12.08 8.55
CA VAL A 18 -7.48 -13.39 8.36
C VAL A 18 -6.67 -13.70 9.62
N SER A 19 -7.02 -14.80 10.28
CA SER A 19 -6.32 -15.30 11.46
C SER A 19 -5.60 -16.61 11.12
N LYS A 20 -4.46 -16.84 11.77
CA LYS A 20 -3.67 -18.05 11.62
C LYS A 20 -3.46 -18.71 12.98
N ILE A 21 -3.49 -20.03 12.99
CA ILE A 21 -3.17 -20.83 14.17
C ILE A 21 -1.74 -21.35 14.04
N GLY A 22 -0.89 -20.95 14.99
CA GLY A 22 0.49 -21.40 15.10
C GLY A 22 0.59 -22.88 15.45
N ALA A 23 1.79 -23.46 15.29
CA ALA A 23 2.03 -24.85 15.69
C ALA A 23 1.85 -25.10 17.21
N ASP A 24 1.90 -24.02 18.00
CA ASP A 24 1.62 -23.98 19.44
C ASP A 24 0.13 -23.90 19.78
N GLY A 25 -0.75 -23.90 18.77
CA GLY A 25 -2.20 -23.84 18.92
C GLY A 25 -2.74 -22.43 19.18
N LYS A 26 -1.89 -21.40 19.21
CA LYS A 26 -2.34 -20.01 19.42
C LYS A 26 -2.82 -19.40 18.13
N SER A 27 -3.96 -18.73 18.19
CA SER A 27 -4.48 -17.92 17.08
C SER A 27 -3.93 -16.50 17.18
N PHE A 28 -3.54 -15.94 16.04
CA PHE A 28 -3.20 -14.53 15.90
C PHE A 28 -3.79 -13.97 14.61
N THR A 29 -4.12 -12.68 14.61
CA THR A 29 -4.58 -11.98 13.41
C THR A 29 -3.38 -11.75 12.50
N ALA A 30 -3.38 -12.37 11.32
CA ALA A 30 -2.33 -12.19 10.33
C ALA A 30 -2.55 -10.93 9.49
N THR A 31 -3.81 -10.57 9.22
CA THR A 31 -4.16 -9.38 8.45
C THR A 31 -5.55 -8.90 8.82
N GLU A 32 -5.70 -7.59 9.01
CA GLU A 32 -6.99 -6.90 9.12
C GLU A 32 -7.17 -6.01 7.88
N THR A 33 -8.35 -6.05 7.26
CA THR A 33 -8.69 -5.26 6.07
C THR A 33 -9.94 -4.45 6.35
N HIS A 34 -9.85 -3.15 6.19
CA HIS A 34 -10.98 -2.25 6.32
C HIS A 34 -11.40 -1.73 4.95
N TYR A 35 -12.70 -1.78 4.68
CA TYR A 35 -13.28 -1.32 3.43
C TYR A 35 -13.96 0.05 3.63
N GLY A 36 -13.72 0.97 2.71
CA GLY A 36 -14.34 2.28 2.65
C GLY A 36 -15.52 2.33 1.69
N ALA A 37 -15.87 3.56 1.27
CA ALA A 37 -16.96 3.79 0.33
C ALA A 37 -16.76 3.01 -0.98
N GLY A 38 -17.85 2.46 -1.53
CA GLY A 38 -17.81 1.65 -2.75
C GLY A 38 -17.13 0.29 -2.58
N GLY A 39 -16.92 -0.18 -1.35
CA GLY A 39 -16.36 -1.51 -1.06
C GLY A 39 -14.87 -1.65 -1.38
N ARG A 40 -14.15 -0.53 -1.57
CA ARG A 40 -12.70 -0.53 -1.80
C ARG A 40 -11.93 -0.58 -0.49
N VAL A 41 -10.73 -1.16 -0.50
CA VAL A 41 -9.90 -1.26 0.70
C VAL A 41 -9.41 0.14 1.09
N ALA A 42 -9.78 0.62 2.27
CA ALA A 42 -9.30 1.89 2.80
C ALA A 42 -7.92 1.72 3.45
N TRP A 43 -7.74 0.64 4.22
CA TRP A 43 -6.45 0.30 4.81
C TRP A 43 -6.37 -1.19 5.16
N THR A 44 -5.15 -1.69 5.30
CA THR A 44 -4.84 -3.01 5.84
C THR A 44 -3.84 -2.88 6.98
N LYS A 45 -3.93 -3.77 7.96
CA LYS A 45 -2.97 -3.86 9.07
C LYS A 45 -2.39 -5.26 9.10
N ASP A 46 -1.06 -5.36 9.18
CA ASP A 46 -0.35 -6.63 9.30
C ASP A 46 -0.33 -7.15 10.76
N ALA A 47 0.27 -8.32 10.97
CA ALA A 47 0.36 -8.95 12.28
C ALA A 47 1.25 -8.14 13.26
N GLU A 48 2.22 -7.40 12.72
CA GLU A 48 3.11 -6.50 13.46
C GLU A 48 2.45 -5.15 13.80
N GLY A 49 1.22 -4.91 13.33
CA GLY A 49 0.46 -3.70 13.59
C GLY A 49 0.88 -2.51 12.72
N ASN A 50 1.62 -2.72 11.62
CA ASN A 50 1.87 -1.70 10.62
C ASN A 50 0.65 -1.56 9.72
N THR A 51 0.20 -0.33 9.54
CA THR A 51 -0.96 -0.03 8.71
C THR A 51 -0.52 0.49 7.34
N THR A 52 -1.18 0.01 6.28
CA THR A 52 -1.08 0.54 4.93
C THR A 52 -2.41 1.14 4.53
N TRP A 53 -2.44 2.43 4.18
CA TRP A 53 -3.63 3.12 3.67
C TRP A 53 -3.58 3.24 2.15
N TYR A 54 -4.75 3.22 1.52
CA TYR A 54 -4.92 3.33 0.08
C TYR A 54 -5.88 4.47 -0.24
N ASP A 55 -5.39 5.45 -0.99
CA ASP A 55 -6.22 6.51 -1.57
C ASP A 55 -6.41 6.23 -3.06
N TYR A 56 -7.59 6.57 -3.58
CA TYR A 56 -7.98 6.29 -4.95
C TYR A 56 -8.24 7.59 -5.72
N ASP A 57 -7.92 7.59 -7.02
CA ASP A 57 -8.39 8.64 -7.93
C ASP A 57 -9.88 8.45 -8.28
N ALA A 58 -10.44 9.44 -8.97
CA ALA A 58 -11.86 9.45 -9.36
C ALA A 58 -12.25 8.26 -10.26
N VAL A 59 -11.31 7.71 -11.03
CA VAL A 59 -11.55 6.57 -11.93
C VAL A 59 -11.23 5.21 -11.28
N GLY A 60 -10.79 5.23 -10.02
CA GLY A 60 -10.59 4.09 -9.13
C GLY A 60 -9.21 3.43 -9.15
N ASN A 61 -8.18 4.09 -9.69
CA ASN A 61 -6.80 3.61 -9.51
C ASN A 61 -6.27 4.06 -8.14
N ILE A 62 -5.30 3.34 -7.58
CA ILE A 62 -4.63 3.75 -6.34
C ILE A 62 -3.74 4.95 -6.64
N SER A 63 -4.15 6.14 -6.23
CA SER A 63 -3.37 7.37 -6.44
C SER A 63 -2.27 7.55 -5.41
N ARG A 64 -2.44 6.97 -4.21
CA ARG A 64 -1.46 7.07 -3.13
C ARG A 64 -1.56 5.90 -2.17
N THR A 65 -0.42 5.39 -1.74
CA THR A 65 -0.30 4.53 -0.56
C THR A 65 0.45 5.25 0.54
N ARG A 66 0.06 5.01 1.78
CA ARG A 66 0.78 5.45 2.98
C ARG A 66 1.06 4.22 3.81
N ARG A 67 2.28 4.05 4.30
CA ARG A 67 2.66 2.87 5.09
C ARG A 67 3.35 3.30 6.36
N ASP A 68 2.93 2.75 7.49
CA ASP A 68 3.67 2.90 8.73
C ASP A 68 5.08 2.33 8.56
N ARG A 69 6.07 3.11 8.98
CA ARG A 69 7.46 2.72 9.11
C ARG A 69 7.90 3.01 10.54
N LEU A 70 8.50 2.01 11.19
CA LEU A 70 9.14 2.20 12.49
C LEU A 70 10.34 3.15 12.33
N LEU A 71 10.37 4.19 13.14
CA LEU A 71 11.42 5.20 13.18
C LEU A 71 12.52 4.81 14.19
N ASP A 72 12.13 4.18 15.30
CA ASP A 72 13.02 3.74 16.36
C ASP A 72 12.54 2.44 17.02
N SER A 73 13.39 1.84 17.85
CA SER A 73 13.07 0.64 18.64
C SER A 73 12.13 0.92 19.82
N GLN A 74 11.80 2.19 20.10
CA GLN A 74 10.87 2.60 21.17
C GLN A 74 9.42 2.72 20.67
N GLY A 75 9.17 2.48 19.38
CA GLY A 75 7.85 2.45 18.79
C GLY A 75 7.42 3.76 18.14
N GLY A 76 8.33 4.73 17.97
CA GLY A 76 8.08 5.89 17.11
C GLY A 76 7.72 5.41 15.70
N LYS A 77 6.58 5.86 15.15
CA LYS A 77 6.15 5.54 13.79
C LYS A 77 6.14 6.80 12.93
N THR A 78 6.63 6.68 11.70
CA THR A 78 6.45 7.66 10.62
C THR A 78 5.69 7.01 9.47
N GLN A 79 5.29 7.78 8.46
CA GLN A 79 4.60 7.26 7.28
C GLN A 79 5.43 7.46 6.02
N ASP A 80 5.70 6.36 5.31
CA ASP A 80 6.20 6.39 3.96
C ASP A 80 5.04 6.61 2.99
N VAL A 81 5.17 7.58 2.10
CA VAL A 81 4.13 7.88 1.12
C VAL A 81 4.62 7.46 -0.25
N THR A 82 3.80 6.74 -1.01
CA THR A 82 4.03 6.53 -2.44
C THR A 82 2.83 7.01 -3.23
N ALA A 83 3.02 8.02 -4.06
CA ALA A 83 2.00 8.53 -4.98
C ALA A 83 2.24 7.98 -6.40
N TYR A 84 1.15 7.76 -7.12
CA TYR A 84 1.15 7.18 -8.46
C TYR A 84 0.39 8.08 -9.43
N GLY A 85 0.95 8.25 -10.63
CA GLY A 85 0.28 8.87 -11.76
C GLY A 85 0.02 7.85 -12.86
N TYR A 86 -1.15 7.93 -13.49
CA TYR A 86 -1.57 7.03 -14.55
C TYR A 86 -1.93 7.80 -15.81
N ASN A 87 -1.74 7.17 -16.97
CA ASN A 87 -2.33 7.64 -18.22
C ASN A 87 -3.79 7.16 -18.37
N ALA A 88 -4.46 7.60 -19.43
CA ALA A 88 -5.84 7.21 -19.73
C ALA A 88 -6.03 5.69 -19.94
N ALA A 89 -4.97 4.96 -20.32
CA ALA A 89 -4.98 3.51 -20.44
C ALA A 89 -4.74 2.78 -19.11
N LYS A 90 -4.77 3.50 -17.97
CA LYS A 90 -4.49 2.98 -16.62
C LYS A 90 -3.09 2.40 -16.42
N GLN A 91 -2.13 2.84 -17.24
CA GLN A 91 -0.72 2.48 -17.09
C GLN A 91 -0.03 3.51 -16.20
N GLN A 92 0.77 3.04 -15.24
CA GLN A 92 1.49 3.91 -14.30
C GLN A 92 2.62 4.66 -15.04
N THR A 93 2.48 5.97 -15.18
CA THR A 93 3.47 6.83 -15.84
C THR A 93 4.39 7.54 -14.86
N ALA A 94 3.96 7.73 -13.62
CA ALA A 94 4.73 8.41 -12.59
C ALA A 94 4.62 7.68 -11.24
N GLN A 95 5.70 7.71 -10.47
CA GLN A 95 5.74 7.26 -9.09
C GLN A 95 6.59 8.23 -8.28
N LEU A 96 6.05 8.73 -7.17
CA LEU A 96 6.78 9.53 -6.21
C LEU A 96 6.79 8.81 -4.87
N GLN A 97 7.96 8.34 -4.45
CA GLN A 97 8.16 7.79 -3.11
C GLN A 97 8.75 8.88 -2.21
N LEU A 98 8.09 9.18 -1.10
CA LEU A 98 8.56 10.07 -0.04
C LEU A 98 8.89 9.23 1.18
N LEU A 99 10.16 9.25 1.58
CA LEU A 99 10.65 8.57 2.78
C LEU A 99 10.51 9.45 4.02
N ASP A 100 10.50 10.76 3.82
CA ASP A 100 10.20 11.79 4.83
C ASP A 100 9.75 13.08 4.12
N ALA A 101 9.64 14.18 4.85
CA ALA A 101 9.19 15.48 4.30
C ALA A 101 10.15 16.09 3.26
N THR A 102 11.41 15.66 3.23
CA THR A 102 12.50 16.31 2.48
C THR A 102 13.14 15.36 1.47
N ASN A 103 13.06 14.05 1.70
CA ASN A 103 13.71 13.01 0.92
C ASN A 103 12.68 12.14 0.18
N GLY A 104 12.91 11.99 -1.12
CA GLY A 104 12.10 11.13 -1.95
C GLY A 104 12.76 10.79 -3.28
N LEU A 105 12.10 9.91 -4.02
CA LEU A 105 12.49 9.44 -5.33
C LEU A 105 11.28 9.57 -6.26
N TYR A 106 11.45 10.33 -7.34
CA TYR A 106 10.49 10.40 -8.43
C TYR A 106 10.97 9.53 -9.58
N SER A 107 10.09 8.66 -10.09
CA SER A 107 10.33 7.81 -11.24
C SER A 107 9.23 8.00 -12.28
N GLU A 108 9.61 7.99 -13.56
CA GLU A 108 8.69 8.11 -14.70
C GLU A 108 8.88 6.93 -15.64
N THR A 109 7.76 6.41 -16.16
CA THR A 109 7.75 5.40 -17.23
C THR A 109 6.92 5.92 -18.39
N ARG A 110 7.49 5.86 -19.60
CA ARG A 110 6.80 6.26 -20.82
C ARG A 110 6.43 5.05 -21.66
N TYR A 111 5.30 5.15 -22.33
CA TYR A 111 4.74 4.08 -23.16
C TYR A 111 4.49 4.58 -24.58
N ASN A 112 4.63 3.69 -25.56
CA ASN A 112 4.11 3.92 -26.91
C ASN A 112 2.61 3.56 -27.00
N ALA A 113 2.01 3.74 -28.18
CA ALA A 113 0.60 3.47 -28.43
C ALA A 113 0.20 1.98 -28.23
N TRP A 114 1.16 1.06 -28.29
CA TRP A 114 0.94 -0.37 -28.03
C TRP A 114 1.17 -0.76 -26.56
N GLY A 115 1.44 0.22 -25.69
CA GLY A 115 1.66 -0.01 -24.26
C GLY A 115 3.02 -0.59 -23.92
N GLN A 116 3.99 -0.56 -24.85
CA GLN A 116 5.37 -0.96 -24.57
C GLN A 116 6.14 0.20 -23.96
N ILE A 117 7.06 -0.11 -23.05
CA ILE A 117 7.90 0.90 -22.39
C ILE A 117 8.90 1.47 -23.40
N THR A 118 8.93 2.79 -23.54
CA THR A 118 9.90 3.50 -24.39
C THR A 118 10.99 4.20 -23.59
N ALA A 119 10.73 4.55 -22.33
CA ALA A 119 11.73 5.17 -21.46
C ALA A 119 11.41 4.94 -19.97
N LYS A 120 12.46 4.96 -19.15
CA LYS A 120 12.38 5.04 -17.68
C LYS A 120 13.34 6.10 -17.17
N PHE A 121 12.86 6.95 -16.27
CA PHE A 121 13.66 7.97 -15.61
C PHE A 121 13.48 7.86 -14.09
N ALA A 122 14.52 8.18 -13.33
CA ALA A 122 14.43 8.30 -11.88
C ALA A 122 15.30 9.48 -11.42
N ARG A 123 14.80 10.27 -10.47
CA ARG A 123 15.51 11.40 -9.86
C ARG A 123 15.17 11.51 -8.38
N GLY A 124 16.16 11.83 -7.57
CA GLY A 124 15.91 12.22 -6.18
C GLY A 124 15.13 13.53 -6.13
N THR A 125 14.23 13.69 -5.17
CA THR A 125 13.43 14.91 -4.97
C THR A 125 13.98 15.81 -3.88
N ALA A 126 15.29 15.77 -3.61
CA ALA A 126 15.91 16.67 -2.65
C ALA A 126 15.61 18.12 -3.05
N ALA A 127 14.94 18.86 -2.17
CA ALA A 127 14.86 20.30 -2.28
C ALA A 127 16.28 20.84 -2.05
N GLY A 128 16.97 21.18 -3.15
CA GLY A 128 18.12 22.06 -3.06
C GLY A 128 17.65 23.37 -2.46
N ALA A 129 18.06 23.63 -1.21
CA ALA A 129 18.06 24.96 -0.62
C ALA A 129 19.41 25.62 -0.93
#